data_AF-K0P090-F1
#
_entry.id   AF-K0P090-F1
#
_cell.length_a   1.000
_cell.length_b   1.000
_cell.length_c   1.000
_cell.angle_alpha   90.00
_cell.angle_beta   90.00
_cell.angle_gamma   90.00
#
_symmetry.space_group_name_H-M   'P 1'
#
loop_
_entity.id
_entity.type
_entity.pdbx_description
1 polymer ?
#
loop_
_entity_poly.entity_id
_entity_poly.type
_entity_poly.pdbx_seq_one_letter_code
_entity_poly.pdbx_strand_id
1 'polypeptide(L)' 'MVSKTRYKVARVFGSIKRWFRSAGARYIGLDKSHTQHVMEAIAYNLYRAANIILRGV' A
#
# COMPACT_ATOMS: atom_id res chain seq x y z
N MET A 1 -13.40 9.47 -17.86
CA MET A 1 -13.35 9.54 -16.37
C MET A 1 -12.86 8.26 -15.68
N VAL A 2 -12.81 7.09 -16.34
CA VAL A 2 -12.30 5.84 -15.75
C VAL A 2 -10.77 5.83 -15.50
N SER A 3 -9.98 6.45 -16.39
CA SER A 3 -8.51 6.43 -16.34
C SER A 3 -7.91 7.06 -15.07
N LYS A 4 -8.45 8.20 -14.60
CA LYS A 4 -7.92 8.92 -13.42
C LYS A 4 -8.05 8.11 -12.13
N THR A 5 -9.18 7.44 -11.93
CA THR A 5 -9.41 6.61 -10.74
C THR A 5 -8.54 5.35 -10.80
N ARG A 6 -8.46 4.69 -11.95
CA ARG A 6 -7.57 3.53 -12.14
C ARG A 6 -6.10 3.88 -11.89
N TYR A 7 -5.65 5.05 -12.33
CA TYR A 7 -4.29 5.51 -12.10
C TYR A 7 -3.99 5.67 -10.59
N LYS A 8 -4.90 6.31 -9.82
CA LYS A 8 -4.73 6.45 -8.37
C LYS A 8 -4.61 5.09 -7.69
N VAL A 9 -5.51 4.16 -8.03
CA VAL A 9 -5.53 2.80 -7.47
C VAL A 9 -4.24 2.04 -7.81
N ALA A 10 -3.85 2.01 -9.09
CA ALA A 10 -2.65 1.32 -9.54
C ALA A 10 -1.37 1.87 -8.89
N ARG A 11 -1.29 3.19 -8.69
CA ARG A 11 -0.16 3.82 -8.00
C ARG A 11 -0.06 3.37 -6.54
N VAL A 12 -1.18 3.27 -5.81
CA VAL A 12 -1.20 2.79 -4.42
C VAL A 12 -0.68 1.36 -4.34
N PHE A 13 -1.24 0.44 -5.12
CA PHE A 13 -0.79 -0.95 -5.13
C PHE A 13 0.66 -1.11 -5.61
N GLY A 14 1.08 -0.30 -6.58
CA GLY A 14 2.48 -0.25 -7.05
C GLY A 14 3.45 0.20 -5.96
N SER A 15 3.09 1.22 -5.18
CA SER A 15 3.88 1.66 -4.03
C SER A 15 3.93 0.61 -2.92
N ILE A 16 2.78 -0.01 -2.57
CA ILE A 16 2.73 -1.08 -1.57
C ILE A 16 3.63 -2.26 -1.98
N LYS A 17 3.55 -2.68 -3.25
CA LYS A 17 4.42 -3.72 -3.82
C LYS A 17 5.90 -3.33 -3.73
N ARG A 18 6.25 -2.09 -4.08
CA ARG A 18 7.65 -1.61 -4.10
C ARG A 18 8.24 -1.43 -2.70
N TRP A 19 7.51 -0.84 -1.77
CA TRP A 19 8.02 -0.50 -0.44
C TRP A 19 7.97 -1.67 0.54
N PHE A 20 6.93 -2.50 0.46
CA PHE A 20 6.69 -3.57 1.44
C PHE A 20 6.84 -4.97 0.86
N ARG A 21 7.26 -5.11 -0.40
CA ARG A 21 7.45 -6.40 -1.09
C ARG A 21 6.18 -7.27 -1.11
N SER A 22 5.02 -6.62 -1.21
CA SER A 22 3.66 -7.22 -1.17
C SER A 22 3.36 -8.21 -2.31
N ALA A 23 4.29 -8.43 -3.25
CA ALA A 23 4.11 -9.37 -4.36
C ALA A 23 4.02 -10.84 -3.93
N GLY A 24 4.46 -11.16 -2.72
CA GLY A 24 4.41 -12.50 -2.14
C GLY A 24 3.59 -12.56 -0.86
N ALA A 25 2.85 -13.66 -0.69
CA ALA A 25 2.24 -14.02 0.57
C ALA A 25 3.32 -14.62 1.48
N ARG A 26 3.87 -13.80 2.38
CA ARG A 26 4.93 -14.19 3.31
C ARG A 26 4.39 -15.07 4.43
N TYR A 27 3.12 -14.88 4.78
CA TYR A 27 2.45 -15.66 5.80
C TYR A 27 1.43 -16.61 5.19
N ILE A 28 1.60 -17.90 5.46
CA ILE A 28 0.78 -18.97 4.90
C ILE A 28 -0.58 -19.05 5.61
N GLY A 29 -1.65 -19.16 4.83
CA GLY A 29 -3.03 -19.21 5.30
C GLY A 29 -3.79 -17.91 5.03
N LEU A 30 -5.10 -18.03 4.78
CA LEU A 30 -5.96 -16.93 4.37
C LEU A 30 -5.93 -15.77 5.39
N ASP A 31 -6.12 -16.07 6.67
CA ASP A 31 -6.19 -15.06 7.72
C ASP A 31 -4.87 -14.29 7.86
N LYS A 32 -3.74 -15.01 7.74
CA LYS A 32 -2.42 -14.39 7.86
C LYS A 32 -2.06 -13.57 6.62
N SER A 33 -2.40 -14.05 5.43
CA SER A 33 -2.24 -13.30 4.18
C SER A 33 -3.14 -12.05 4.15
N HIS A 34 -4.38 -12.17 4.62
CA HIS A 34 -5.28 -11.03 4.78
C HIS A 34 -4.70 -10.00 5.74
N THR A 35 -4.26 -10.44 6.91
CA THR A 35 -3.62 -9.58 7.91
C THR A 35 -2.36 -8.91 7.36
N GLN A 36 -1.54 -9.63 6.58
CA GLN A 36 -0.38 -9.04 5.90
C GLN A 36 -0.77 -7.86 5.03
N HIS A 37 -1.77 -8.04 4.16
CA HIS A 37 -2.22 -6.98 3.26
C HIS A 37 -2.85 -5.80 4.00
N VAL A 38 -3.59 -6.05 5.08
CA VAL A 38 -4.14 -4.99 5.95
C VAL A 38 -3.01 -4.18 6.59
N MET A 39 -1.99 -4.83 7.15
CA MET A 39 -0.85 -4.16 7.76
C MET A 39 -0.04 -3.35 6.73
N GLU A 40 0.14 -3.87 5.53
CA GLU A 40 0.81 -3.17 4.43
C GLU A 40 0.02 -1.93 3.98
N ALA A 41 -1.31 -1.98 3.96
CA ALA A 41 -2.16 -0.85 3.65
C ALA A 41 -2.10 0.24 4.74
N ILE A 42 -2.10 -0.15 6.03
CA ILE A 42 -1.93 0.78 7.14
C ILE A 42 -0.55 1.45 7.07
N ALA A 43 0.51 0.66 6.86
CA ALA A 43 1.88 1.17 6.72
C ALA A 43 2.02 2.14 5.53
N TYR A 44 1.38 1.86 4.41
CA TYR A 44 1.34 2.76 3.26
C TYR A 44 0.73 4.12 3.61
N ASN A 45 -0.42 4.11 4.30
CA ASN A 45 -1.11 5.34 4.68
C ASN A 45 -0.26 6.18 5.64
N LEU A 46 0.37 5.54 6.64
CA LEU A 46 1.27 6.21 7.58
C LEU A 46 2.49 6.80 6.87
N TYR A 47 3.16 6.01 6.01
CA TYR A 47 4.34 6.48 5.28
C TYR A 47 3.99 7.65 4.34
N ARG A 48 2.81 7.60 3.70
CA ARG A 48 2.34 8.70 2.85
C ARG A 48 1.97 9.94 3.66
N ALA A 49 1.27 9.79 4.78
CA ALA A 49 0.91 10.89 5.66
C ALA A 49 2.15 11.56 6.26
N ALA A 50 3.11 10.79 6.76
CA ALA A 50 4.38 11.30 7.26
C ALA A 50 5.14 12.08 6.17
N ASN A 51 5.16 11.59 4.93
CA ASN A 51 5.78 12.33 3.82
C ASN A 51 5.05 13.64 3.47
N ILE A 52 3.75 13.76 3.70
CA ILE A 52 3.02 15.02 3.53
C ILE A 52 3.40 16.00 4.64
N ILE A 53 3.38 15.54 5.89
CA ILE A 53 3.70 16.36 7.07
C ILE A 53 5.17 16.83 7.03
N LEU A 54 6.11 15.93 6.75
CA LEU A 54 7.55 16.23 6.75
C LEU A 54 8.00 17.07 5.56
N ARG A 55 7.33 16.97 4.41
CA ARG A 55 7.67 17.77 3.22
C ARG A 55 7.02 19.16 3.21
N GLY A 56 6.12 19.46 4.16
CA GLY A 56 5.60 20.80 4.40
C GLY A 56 5.01 21.48 3.16
N VAL A 57 4.23 20.75 2.35
CA VAL A 57 3.45 21.34 1.24
C VAL A 57 2.11 21.81 1.77
#